data_AF-A0A934KPJ9-F1
#
_entry.id   AF-A0A934KPJ9-F1
#
_cell.length_a   1.000
_cell.length_b   1.000
_cell.length_c   1.000
_cell.angle_alpha   90.00
_cell.angle_beta   90.00
_cell.angle_gamma   90.00
#
_symmetry.space_group_name_H-M   'P 1'
#
loop_
_entity.id
_entity.type
_entity.pdbx_description
1 polymer ?
#
loop_
_entity_poly.entity_id
_entity_poly.type
_entity_poly.pdbx_seq_one_letter_code
_entity_poly.pdbx_strand_id
1 'polypeptide(L)'
;VNPYVDSKNSRWFFFNTATRPFGMVNLSPDTDIGGAWGSGYRYESDSIKGLSHVHAWQLSALSVLPVSGIELETNTDFASPFSHDTEIVQPGYHKLILDR
;
A
#
# COMPACT_ATOMS: atom_id res chain seq x y z
N VAL A 1 11.44 10.71 -11.99
CA VAL A 1 10.16 10.86 -11.26
C VAL A 1 10.38 10.36 -9.86
N ASN A 2 9.96 11.09 -8.82
CA ASN A 2 10.05 10.66 -7.44
C ASN A 2 8.62 10.38 -6.90
N PRO A 3 8.19 9.11 -6.76
CA PRO A 3 6.83 8.81 -6.32
C PRO A 3 6.59 9.09 -4.83
N TYR A 4 7.64 9.28 -4.02
CA TYR A 4 7.50 9.58 -2.59
C TYR A 4 7.07 11.02 -2.29
N VAL A 5 7.05 11.89 -3.29
CA VAL A 5 6.59 13.28 -3.08
C VAL A 5 5.16 13.25 -2.55
N ASP A 6 4.96 13.89 -1.40
CA ASP A 6 3.69 13.99 -0.67
C ASP A 6 3.13 12.68 -0.07
N SER A 7 3.89 11.57 -0.12
CA SER A 7 3.49 10.27 0.44
C SER A 7 3.31 10.24 1.97
N LYS A 8 3.70 11.29 2.69
CA LYS A 8 3.40 11.46 4.13
C LYS A 8 1.92 11.77 4.37
N ASN A 9 1.29 12.49 3.45
CA ASN A 9 -0.11 12.86 3.55
C ASN A 9 -1.00 11.73 3.03
N SER A 10 -2.14 11.56 3.67
CA SER A 10 -3.07 10.52 3.26
C SER A 10 -3.98 11.00 2.15
N ARG A 11 -3.94 10.27 1.02
CA ARG A 11 -5.08 9.94 0.17
C ARG A 11 -4.79 8.67 -0.61
N TRP A 12 -5.82 7.87 -0.87
CA TRP A 12 -5.75 6.66 -1.69
C TRP A 12 -5.03 6.84 -3.03
N PHE A 13 -5.16 8.01 -3.68
CA PHE A 13 -4.58 8.26 -5.01
C PHE A 13 -3.27 9.06 -5.01
N PHE A 14 -2.73 9.48 -3.87
CA PHE A 14 -1.47 10.24 -3.86
C PHE A 14 -0.28 9.35 -4.18
N PHE A 15 -0.32 8.09 -3.75
CA PHE A 15 0.79 7.18 -3.89
C PHE A 15 0.45 6.01 -4.82
N ASN A 16 0.77 6.21 -6.09
CA ASN A 16 0.45 5.29 -7.19
C ASN A 16 1.76 4.84 -7.83
N THR A 17 2.15 3.59 -7.61
CA THR A 17 3.52 3.15 -7.90
C THR A 17 3.55 2.08 -8.99
N ALA A 18 2.83 0.97 -8.85
CA ALA A 18 2.75 -0.05 -9.89
C ALA A 18 1.55 0.19 -10.82
N THR A 19 1.64 1.26 -11.63
CA THR A 19 0.62 1.61 -12.63
C THR A 19 1.22 2.13 -13.95
N ARG A 20 0.43 2.09 -15.01
CA ARG A 20 0.73 2.72 -16.31
C ARG A 20 -0.02 4.06 -16.41
N PRO A 21 0.46 5.02 -17.23
CA PRO A 21 -0.30 6.22 -17.51
C PRO A 21 -1.72 5.88 -17.96
N PHE A 22 -2.73 6.46 -17.29
CA PHE A 22 -4.16 6.22 -17.55
C PHE A 22 -4.61 4.75 -17.34
N GLY A 23 -3.84 3.96 -16.59
CA GLY A 23 -4.22 2.59 -16.24
C GLY A 23 -5.40 2.56 -15.28
N MET A 24 -6.36 1.69 -15.54
CA MET A 24 -7.45 1.39 -14.59
C MET A 24 -6.91 0.68 -13.34
N VAL A 25 -5.93 -0.21 -13.53
CA VAL A 25 -5.24 -0.88 -12.43
C VAL A 25 -4.14 0.03 -11.92
N ASN A 26 -4.20 0.30 -10.63
CA ASN A 26 -3.23 1.07 -9.90
C ASN A 26 -2.91 0.31 -8.61
N LEU A 27 -1.92 -0.58 -8.72
CA LEU A 27 -1.53 -1.47 -7.64
C LEU A 27 -0.55 -0.75 -6.73
N SER A 28 -0.97 -0.52 -5.49
CA SER A 28 -0.16 0.13 -4.46
C SER A 28 -0.41 -0.54 -3.11
N PRO A 29 0.59 -0.55 -2.22
CA PRO A 29 0.39 -1.00 -0.85
C PRO A 29 -0.39 0.02 -0.02
N ASP A 30 -1.15 -0.48 0.93
CA ASP A 30 -1.91 0.30 1.90
C ASP A 30 -1.30 0.11 3.29
N THR A 31 -0.97 1.20 3.96
CA THR A 31 -0.51 1.17 5.36
C THR A 31 -1.66 1.41 6.34
N ASP A 32 -2.76 2.02 5.87
CA ASP A 32 -3.99 2.20 6.63
C ASP A 32 -5.21 2.03 5.72
N ILE A 33 -6.24 1.36 6.25
CA ILE A 33 -7.45 0.94 5.54
C ILE A 33 -8.75 1.36 6.27
N GLY A 34 -8.63 2.10 7.38
CA GLY A 34 -9.74 2.39 8.29
C GLY A 34 -10.76 3.42 7.82
N GLY A 35 -10.56 4.11 6.68
CA GLY A 35 -11.50 5.12 6.21
C GLY A 35 -11.15 5.77 4.87
N ALA A 36 -11.84 6.87 4.55
CA ALA A 36 -11.54 7.66 3.35
C ALA A 36 -10.35 8.61 3.56
N TRP A 37 -10.10 8.99 4.81
CA TRP A 37 -9.05 9.90 5.26
C TRP A 37 -8.10 9.16 6.18
N GLY A 38 -6.81 9.45 6.11
CA GLY A 38 -5.80 8.73 6.88
C GLY A 38 -5.39 7.38 6.28
N SER A 39 -6.04 6.95 5.18
CA SER A 39 -5.84 5.66 4.51
C SER A 39 -5.04 5.74 3.20
N GLY A 40 -4.74 4.57 2.63
CA GLY A 40 -3.80 4.37 1.54
C GLY A 40 -2.38 4.12 2.06
N TYR A 41 -1.38 4.45 1.24
CA TYR A 41 0.02 4.46 1.66
C TYR A 41 0.37 5.76 2.39
N ARG A 42 1.05 5.63 3.52
CA ARG A 42 1.66 6.74 4.25
C ARG A 42 3.10 6.40 4.60
N TYR A 43 4.03 7.22 4.16
CA TYR A 43 5.48 6.97 4.35
C TYR A 43 5.91 6.90 5.82
N GLU A 44 5.18 7.50 6.75
CA GLU A 44 5.53 7.42 8.19
C GLU A 44 4.97 6.17 8.87
N SER A 45 4.20 5.34 8.16
CA SER A 45 3.68 4.08 8.69
C SER A 45 4.68 2.95 8.43
N ASP A 46 4.75 2.03 9.39
CA ASP A 46 5.74 0.94 9.47
C ASP A 46 5.14 -0.45 9.20
N SER A 47 3.87 -0.51 8.76
CA SER A 47 3.17 -1.75 8.49
C SER A 47 2.29 -1.67 7.24
N ILE A 48 2.35 -2.73 6.43
CA ILE A 48 1.48 -2.95 5.27
C ILE A 48 0.27 -3.79 5.70
N LYS A 49 -0.91 -3.31 5.31
CA LYS A 49 -2.22 -3.95 5.57
C LYS A 49 -2.88 -4.46 4.30
N GLY A 50 -2.34 -4.19 3.13
CA GLY A 50 -2.93 -4.67 1.88
C GLY A 50 -2.17 -4.22 0.66
N LEU A 51 -2.42 -4.88 -0.47
CA LEU A 51 -2.05 -4.42 -1.80
C LEU A 51 -3.34 -4.27 -2.60
N SER A 52 -3.85 -3.04 -2.68
CA SER A 52 -5.08 -2.74 -3.41
C SER A 52 -4.80 -2.51 -4.89
N HIS A 53 -5.67 -3.00 -5.76
CA HIS A 53 -5.50 -2.92 -7.23
C HIS A 53 -6.17 -1.70 -7.85
N VAL A 54 -7.07 -1.06 -7.11
CA VAL A 54 -7.79 0.15 -7.51
C VAL A 54 -7.64 1.17 -6.41
N HIS A 55 -7.36 2.40 -6.80
CA HIS A 55 -7.30 3.56 -5.90
C HIS A 55 -7.92 4.76 -6.60
N ALA A 56 -8.83 5.46 -5.93
CA ALA A 56 -9.40 6.72 -6.40
C ALA A 56 -9.60 7.68 -5.23
N TRP A 57 -10.28 8.81 -5.44
CA TRP A 57 -10.33 9.92 -4.48
C TRP A 57 -10.64 9.53 -3.02
N GLN A 58 -11.57 8.60 -2.81
CA GLN A 58 -12.06 8.18 -1.49
C GLN A 58 -12.25 6.65 -1.36
N LEU A 59 -11.70 5.87 -2.29
CA LEU A 59 -11.89 4.43 -2.31
C LEU A 59 -10.62 3.69 -2.72
N SER A 60 -10.54 2.45 -2.26
CA SER A 60 -9.70 1.40 -2.83
C SER A 60 -10.53 0.14 -3.07
N ALA A 61 -10.03 -0.78 -3.90
CA ALA A 61 -10.67 -2.06 -4.09
C ALA A 61 -9.69 -3.18 -4.41
N LEU A 62 -10.16 -4.41 -4.19
CA LEU A 62 -9.45 -5.66 -4.43
C LEU A 62 -8.09 -5.68 -3.71
N SER A 63 -8.14 -5.60 -2.39
CA SER A 63 -6.96 -5.74 -1.54
C SER A 63 -6.56 -7.21 -1.46
N VAL A 64 -5.29 -7.49 -1.74
CA VAL A 64 -4.68 -8.81 -1.57
C VAL A 64 -3.42 -8.65 -0.75
N LEU A 65 -3.26 -9.43 0.31
CA LEU A 65 -2.02 -9.49 1.08
C LEU A 65 -1.55 -10.94 1.15
N PRO A 66 -0.36 -11.27 0.63
CA PRO A 66 0.20 -12.59 0.83
C PRO A 66 0.56 -12.75 2.32
N VAL A 67 0.21 -13.91 2.87
CA VAL A 67 0.54 -14.30 4.25
C VAL A 67 1.22 -15.66 4.20
N SER A 68 2.24 -15.88 5.05
CA SER A 68 2.99 -17.13 5.06
C SER A 68 3.23 -17.61 6.48
N GLY A 69 2.88 -18.87 6.77
CA GLY A 69 3.21 -19.50 8.05
C GLY A 69 2.55 -18.87 9.28
N ILE A 70 1.44 -18.15 9.12
CA ILE A 70 0.69 -17.54 10.23
C ILE A 70 -0.69 -18.15 10.39
N GLU A 71 -1.08 -18.36 11.64
CA GLU A 71 -2.48 -18.57 12.04
C GLU A 71 -3.02 -17.21 12.47
N LEU A 72 -4.09 -16.74 11.82
CA LEU A 72 -4.66 -15.44 12.11
C LEU A 72 -5.49 -15.52 13.39
N GLU A 73 -5.08 -14.84 14.46
CA GLU A 73 -5.87 -14.76 15.70
C GLU A 73 -7.21 -14.05 15.45
N THR A 74 -7.20 -13.07 14.55
CA THR A 74 -8.39 -12.35 14.09
C THR A 74 -8.32 -12.11 12.59
N ASN A 75 -9.47 -11.85 11.96
CA ASN A 75 -9.53 -11.44 10.54
C ASN A 75 -8.87 -10.08 10.25
N THR A 76 -8.24 -9.44 11.23
CA THR A 76 -7.51 -8.17 11.12
C THR A 76 -6.02 -8.30 11.45
N ASP A 77 -5.57 -9.46 11.93
CA ASP A 77 -4.18 -9.73 12.34
C ASP A 77 -3.31 -10.23 11.17
N PHE A 78 -3.50 -9.66 9.98
CA PHE A 78 -2.73 -10.01 8.78
C PHE A 78 -1.65 -8.97 8.46
N ALA A 79 -1.63 -7.84 9.16
CA ALA A 79 -0.70 -6.75 8.88
C ALA A 79 0.75 -7.20 9.12
N SER A 80 1.64 -6.74 8.24
CA SER A 80 3.05 -7.14 8.25
C SER A 80 3.94 -5.89 8.35
N PRO A 81 4.91 -5.86 9.29
CA PRO A 81 5.90 -4.79 9.32
C PRO A 81 6.75 -4.77 8.04
N PHE A 82 7.28 -3.59 7.72
CA PHE A 82 8.23 -3.43 6.62
C PHE A 82 9.22 -2.30 6.91
N SER A 83 10.34 -2.26 6.18
CA SER A 83 11.32 -1.16 6.23
C SER A 83 11.52 -0.51 4.86
N HIS A 84 11.58 0.82 4.84
CA HIS A 84 11.95 1.61 3.67
C HIS A 84 13.36 1.29 3.15
N ASP A 85 14.25 0.74 3.98
CA ASP A 85 15.60 0.33 3.57
C ASP A 85 15.57 -0.76 2.49
N THR A 86 14.49 -1.56 2.46
CA THR A 86 14.28 -2.64 1.49
C THR A 86 13.19 -2.34 0.46
N GLU A 87 12.62 -1.14 0.53
CA GLU A 87 11.54 -0.70 -0.35
C GLU A 87 12.11 -0.05 -1.62
N ILE A 88 11.60 -0.47 -2.78
CA ILE A 88 11.96 0.08 -4.08
C ILE A 88 10.69 0.59 -4.75
N VAL A 89 10.66 1.89 -5.03
CA VAL A 89 9.53 2.57 -5.64
C VAL A 89 9.99 3.30 -6.89
N GLN A 90 9.40 2.92 -8.02
CA GLN A 90 9.70 3.47 -9.35
C GLN A 90 8.39 3.60 -10.14
N PRO A 91 8.32 4.48 -11.16
CA PRO A 91 7.14 4.55 -12.03
C PRO A 91 6.84 3.20 -12.68
N GLY A 92 5.68 2.64 -12.38
CA GLY A 92 5.24 1.34 -12.88
C GLY A 92 5.78 0.13 -12.10
N TYR A 93 6.45 0.33 -10.97
CA TYR A 93 7.01 -0.75 -10.17
C TYR A 93 7.12 -0.40 -8.69
N HIS A 94 6.65 -1.31 -7.83
CA HIS A 94 6.84 -1.24 -6.39
C HIS A 94 7.23 -2.61 -5.88
N LYS A 95 8.32 -2.67 -5.11
CA LYS A 95 8.74 -3.83 -4.35
C LYS A 95 8.92 -3.44 -2.89
N LEU A 96 8.48 -4.31 -2.01
CA LEU A 96 8.68 -4.26 -0.57
C LEU A 96 8.94 -5.68 -0.06
N ILE A 97 9.58 -5.79 1.10
CA ILE A 97 9.76 -7.05 1.82
C ILE A 97 8.86 -6.97 3.06
N LEU A 98 8.02 -7.99 3.22
CA LEU A 98 7.14 -8.15 4.38
C LEU A 98 7.90 -8.98 5.42
N ASP A 99 8.03 -8.46 6.64
CA ASP A 99 8.80 -9.11 7.71
C ASP A 99 8.03 -10.25 8.40
N ARG A 100 6.70 -10.24 8.24
CA ARG A 100 5.76 -11.28 8.68
C ARG A 100 5.05 -11.90 7.48
#